data_AF-A0A820YMB4-F1
#
_entry.id   AF-A0A820YMB4-F1
#
_cell.length_a   1.000
_cell.length_b   1.000
_cell.length_c   1.000
_cell.angle_alpha   90.00
_cell.angle_beta   90.00
_cell.angle_gamma   90.00
#
_symmetry.space_group_name_H-M   'P 1'
#
loop_
_entity.id
_entity.type
_entity.pdbx_description
1 polymer ?
#
loop_
_entity_poly.entity_id
_entity_poly.type
_entity_poly.pdbx_seq_one_letter_code
_entity_poly.pdbx_strand_id
1 'polypeptide(L)'
;DTCVRHNLRRLKEEYLFKMDMIKLNWTDQNLIRKFYELIPNEDVIQTAKQLWQIAADELRTKEKQEIFRQCIYLKRLPNKIEQLLNNLLDHNRKTVNNSFYDEDQRVSCDSRCLKMINQCQFNLMLIYLDEFTMCLDRYEKTYQKLKDQLKKKNRENPIIYTNILIDLIEQRRQAMIQRFNRIRQYRLKTFFDQAPAVHLN
;
A
#
# COMPACT_ATOMS: atom_id res chain seq x y z
N ASP A 1 -9.50 -27.87 24.01
CA ASP A 1 -10.65 -26.95 23.84
C ASP A 1 -10.35 -25.55 23.31
N THR A 2 -9.31 -24.85 23.77
CA THR A 2 -8.97 -23.49 23.30
C THR A 2 -8.57 -23.42 21.81
N CYS A 3 -7.80 -24.40 21.33
CA CYS A 3 -7.39 -24.48 19.92
C CYS A 3 -8.58 -24.66 18.95
N VAL A 4 -9.54 -25.52 19.29
CA VAL A 4 -10.75 -25.75 18.48
C VAL A 4 -11.64 -24.51 18.42
N ARG A 5 -11.83 -23.82 19.56
CA ARG A 5 -12.59 -22.56 19.62
C ARG A 5 -11.90 -21.45 18.81
N HIS A 6 -10.58 -21.38 18.84
CA HIS A 6 -9.81 -20.41 18.06
C HIS A 6 -9.94 -20.68 16.55
N ASN A 7 -9.81 -21.93 16.11
CA ASN A 7 -9.96 -22.32 14.70
C ASN A 7 -11.38 -22.07 14.17
N LEU A 8 -12.42 -22.38 14.95
CA LEU A 8 -13.80 -22.10 14.57
C LEU A 8 -14.07 -20.58 14.44
N ARG A 9 -13.51 -19.76 15.34
CA ARG A 9 -13.60 -18.30 15.24
C ARG A 9 -12.92 -17.79 13.96
N ARG A 10 -11.72 -18.28 13.65
CA ARG A 10 -10.98 -17.91 12.44
C ARG A 10 -11.75 -18.25 11.16
N LEU A 11 -12.29 -19.47 11.06
CA LEU A 11 -13.10 -19.89 9.91
C LEU A 11 -14.36 -19.04 9.75
N LYS A 12 -15.04 -18.71 10.85
CA LYS A 12 -16.21 -17.82 10.82
C LYS A 12 -15.85 -16.43 10.30
N GLU A 13 -14.74 -15.86 10.76
CA GLU A 13 -14.25 -14.55 10.32
C GLU A 13 -13.83 -14.56 8.84
N GLU A 14 -13.17 -15.62 8.38
CA GLU A 14 -12.81 -15.81 6.97
C GLU A 14 -14.05 -15.93 6.08
N TYR A 15 -15.06 -16.69 6.52
CA TYR A 15 -16.34 -16.80 5.82
C TYR A 15 -17.03 -15.43 5.69
N LEU A 16 -17.14 -14.68 6.80
CA LEU A 16 -17.74 -13.34 6.81
C LEU A 16 -16.98 -12.38 5.87
N PHE A 17 -15.65 -12.42 5.90
CA PHE A 17 -14.83 -11.64 4.98
C PHE A 17 -15.13 -11.98 3.52
N LYS A 18 -15.15 -13.28 3.16
CA LYS A 18 -15.46 -13.71 1.78
C LYS A 18 -16.86 -13.28 1.34
N MET A 19 -17.85 -13.41 2.22
CA MET A 19 -19.21 -12.92 1.97
C MET A 19 -19.27 -11.41 1.72
N ASP A 20 -18.58 -10.61 2.53
CA ASP A 20 -18.50 -9.16 2.32
C ASP A 20 -17.82 -8.81 1.00
N MET A 21 -16.75 -9.53 0.65
CA MET A 21 -16.04 -9.32 -0.60
C MET A 21 -16.90 -9.63 -1.83
N ILE A 22 -17.73 -10.67 -1.78
CA ILE A 22 -18.69 -10.98 -2.85
C ILE A 22 -19.69 -9.83 -3.01
N LYS A 23 -20.26 -9.32 -1.90
CA LYS A 23 -21.19 -8.19 -1.93
C LYS A 23 -20.55 -6.94 -2.53
N LEU A 24 -19.33 -6.60 -2.11
CA LEU A 24 -18.60 -5.43 -2.62
C LEU A 24 -18.26 -5.56 -4.11
N ASN A 25 -17.88 -6.75 -4.58
CA ASN A 25 -17.65 -7.01 -6.00
C ASN A 25 -18.93 -6.86 -6.82
N TRP A 26 -20.05 -7.37 -6.32
CA TRP A 26 -21.35 -7.23 -6.97
C TRP A 26 -21.79 -5.76 -7.04
N THR A 27 -21.56 -4.98 -5.96
CA THR A 27 -21.81 -3.53 -5.95
C THR A 27 -20.98 -2.80 -7.01
N ASP A 28 -19.67 -3.06 -7.10
CA ASP A 28 -18.81 -2.45 -8.12
C ASP A 28 -19.28 -2.80 -9.55
N GLN A 29 -19.58 -4.06 -9.82
CA GLN A 29 -20.12 -4.50 -11.12
C GLN A 29 -21.43 -3.81 -11.48
N ASN A 30 -22.34 -3.66 -10.51
CA ASN A 30 -23.60 -2.95 -10.73
C ASN A 30 -23.40 -1.46 -11.01
N LEU A 31 -22.45 -0.81 -10.34
CA LEU A 31 -22.14 0.61 -10.59
C LEU A 31 -21.59 0.80 -12.00
N ILE A 32 -20.73 -0.11 -12.46
CA ILE A 32 -20.23 -0.11 -13.85
C ILE A 32 -21.39 -0.30 -14.84
N ARG A 33 -22.25 -1.29 -14.60
CA ARG A 33 -23.42 -1.53 -15.47
C ARG A 33 -24.31 -0.30 -15.57
N LYS A 34 -24.72 0.27 -14.43
CA LYS A 34 -25.54 1.49 -14.37
C LYS A 34 -24.90 2.66 -15.09
N PHE A 35 -23.57 2.81 -14.99
CA PHE A 35 -22.85 3.85 -15.69
C PHE A 35 -22.99 3.72 -17.22
N TYR A 36 -22.83 2.51 -17.76
CA TYR A 36 -22.98 2.27 -19.20
C TYR A 36 -24.43 2.30 -19.69
N GLU A 37 -25.41 1.98 -18.83
CA GLU A 37 -26.84 2.10 -19.14
C GLU A 37 -27.29 3.55 -19.38
N LEU A 38 -26.54 4.53 -18.87
CA LEU A 38 -26.76 5.95 -19.15
C LEU A 38 -26.19 6.41 -20.49
N ILE A 39 -25.59 5.51 -21.28
CA ILE A 39 -25.03 5.78 -22.60
C ILE A 39 -24.07 7.00 -22.58
N PRO A 40 -23.04 6.99 -21.72
CA PRO A 40 -22.06 8.07 -21.67
C PRO A 40 -21.32 8.17 -23.00
N ASN A 41 -20.99 9.39 -23.42
CA ASN A 41 -20.13 9.58 -24.58
C ASN A 41 -18.66 9.19 -24.27
N GLU A 42 -17.83 9.13 -25.31
CA GLU A 42 -16.43 8.69 -25.17
C GLU A 42 -15.63 9.57 -24.19
N ASP A 43 -15.84 10.89 -24.20
CA ASP A 43 -15.17 11.80 -23.28
C ASP A 43 -15.50 11.50 -21.80
N VAL A 44 -16.77 11.23 -21.49
CA VAL A 44 -17.22 10.88 -20.14
C VAL A 44 -16.63 9.52 -19.73
N ILE A 45 -16.64 8.54 -20.65
CA ILE A 45 -16.02 7.22 -20.41
C ILE A 45 -14.54 7.38 -20.08
N GLN A 46 -13.81 8.17 -20.87
CA GLN A 46 -12.38 8.36 -20.67
C GLN A 46 -12.06 9.10 -19.36
N THR A 47 -12.84 10.12 -19.03
CA THR A 47 -12.70 10.85 -17.76
C THR A 47 -12.98 9.93 -16.56
N ALA A 48 -14.04 9.11 -16.65
CA ALA A 48 -14.38 8.13 -15.62
C ALA A 48 -13.26 7.09 -15.43
N LYS A 49 -12.71 6.54 -16.52
CA LYS A 49 -11.57 5.62 -16.49
C LYS A 49 -10.37 6.23 -15.78
N GLN A 50 -10.03 7.48 -16.10
CA GLN A 50 -8.92 8.19 -15.45
C GLN A 50 -9.15 8.36 -13.94
N LEU A 51 -10.33 8.81 -13.54
CA LEU A 51 -10.69 8.96 -12.12
C LEU A 51 -10.62 7.64 -11.35
N TRP A 52 -11.13 6.56 -11.94
CA TRP A 52 -11.08 5.22 -11.36
C TRP A 52 -9.67 4.64 -11.31
N GLN A 53 -8.85 4.89 -12.33
CA GLN A 53 -7.46 4.46 -12.35
C GLN A 53 -6.64 5.17 -11.27
N ILE A 54 -6.80 6.49 -11.13
CA ILE A 54 -6.15 7.27 -10.06
C ILE A 54 -6.54 6.73 -8.69
N ALA A 55 -7.82 6.45 -8.46
CA ALA A 55 -8.27 5.85 -7.21
C ALA A 55 -7.63 4.47 -6.97
N ALA A 56 -7.57 3.61 -7.99
CA ALA A 56 -6.93 2.30 -7.87
C ALA A 56 -5.43 2.41 -7.53
N ASP A 57 -4.72 3.31 -8.19
CA ASP A 57 -3.29 3.54 -7.96
C ASP A 57 -3.00 4.17 -6.60
N GLU A 58 -3.84 5.10 -6.15
CA GLU A 58 -3.81 5.68 -4.81
C GLU A 58 -3.94 4.58 -3.74
N LEU A 59 -4.92 3.69 -3.88
CA LEU A 59 -5.17 2.59 -2.96
C LEU A 59 -4.01 1.57 -2.96
N ARG A 60 -3.46 1.25 -4.14
CA ARG A 60 -2.27 0.40 -4.25
C ARG A 60 -1.04 1.01 -3.58
N THR A 61 -0.88 2.32 -3.66
CA THR A 61 0.22 3.05 -3.00
C THR A 61 0.05 3.05 -1.49
N LYS A 62 -1.16 3.28 -0.99
CA LYS A 62 -1.51 3.15 0.45
C LYS A 62 -1.22 1.74 0.97
N GLU A 63 -1.50 0.71 0.18
CA GLU A 63 -1.16 -0.68 0.51
C GLU A 63 0.34 -0.87 0.70
N LYS A 64 1.14 -0.44 -0.28
CA LYS A 64 2.60 -0.55 -0.24
C LYS A 64 3.19 0.21 0.95
N GLN A 65 2.67 1.41 1.23
CA GLN A 65 3.09 2.20 2.38
C GLN A 65 2.80 1.48 3.70
N GLU A 66 1.63 0.86 3.83
CA GLU A 66 1.29 0.10 5.04
C GLU A 66 2.20 -1.13 5.20
N ILE A 67 2.40 -1.91 4.14
CA ILE A 67 3.34 -3.05 4.16
C ILE A 67 4.73 -2.59 4.58
N PHE A 68 5.20 -1.47 4.02
CA PHE A 68 6.49 -0.90 4.38
C PHE A 68 6.57 -0.50 5.85
N ARG A 69 5.53 0.15 6.41
CA ARG A 69 5.45 0.48 7.84
C ARG A 69 5.48 -0.78 8.72
N GLN A 70 4.78 -1.84 8.33
CA GLN A 70 4.82 -3.11 9.05
C GLN A 70 6.22 -3.75 9.01
N CYS A 71 6.90 -3.71 7.86
CA CYS A 71 8.28 -4.15 7.73
C CYS A 71 9.22 -3.37 8.66
N ILE A 72 9.10 -2.03 8.72
CA ILE A 72 9.86 -1.18 9.65
C ILE A 72 9.60 -1.60 11.11
N TYR A 73 8.33 -1.78 11.49
CA TYR A 73 7.95 -2.22 12.83
C TYR A 73 8.59 -3.56 13.20
N LEU A 74 8.64 -4.50 12.24
CA LEU A 74 9.30 -5.80 12.40
C LEU A 74 10.82 -5.76 12.25
N LYS A 75 11.43 -4.58 12.07
CA LYS A 75 12.86 -4.40 11.77
C LYS A 75 13.34 -5.22 10.57
N ARG A 76 12.45 -5.45 9.60
CA ARG A 76 12.75 -6.14 8.33
C ARG A 76 12.86 -5.11 7.23
N LEU A 77 13.96 -5.14 6.48
CA LEU A 77 14.13 -4.32 5.29
C LEU A 77 13.74 -5.12 4.03
N PRO A 78 13.44 -4.45 2.92
CA PRO A 78 13.37 -5.11 1.62
C PRO A 78 14.66 -5.91 1.35
N ASN A 79 14.52 -7.17 0.91
CA ASN A 79 15.64 -8.13 0.76
C ASN A 79 16.88 -7.58 0.02
N LYS A 80 16.69 -6.73 -1.00
CA LYS A 80 17.80 -6.14 -1.77
C LYS A 80 18.67 -5.20 -0.92
N ILE A 81 18.05 -4.45 -0.02
CA ILE A 81 18.77 -3.51 0.86
C ILE A 81 19.51 -4.29 1.93
N GLU A 82 18.87 -5.30 2.50
CA GLU A 82 19.48 -6.21 3.47
C GLU A 82 20.74 -6.89 2.90
N GLN A 83 20.69 -7.35 1.64
CA GLN A 83 21.86 -7.91 0.95
C GLN A 83 23.03 -6.93 0.83
N LEU A 84 22.77 -5.67 0.46
CA LEU A 84 23.81 -4.65 0.34
C LEU A 84 24.46 -4.34 1.69
N LEU A 85 23.66 -4.27 2.76
CA LEU A 85 24.17 -4.01 4.11
C LEU A 85 24.97 -5.21 4.66
N ASN A 86 24.53 -6.44 4.36
CA ASN A 86 25.27 -7.65 4.71
C ASN A 86 26.62 -7.72 3.99
N ASN A 87 26.68 -7.34 2.71
CA ASN A 87 27.95 -7.26 1.97
C ASN A 87 28.91 -6.24 2.61
N LEU A 88 28.39 -5.11 3.10
CA LEU A 88 29.17 -4.11 3.83
C LEU A 88 29.72 -4.66 5.16
N LEU A 89 28.92 -5.41 5.91
CA LEU A 89 29.36 -6.10 7.13
C LEU A 89 30.46 -7.12 6.84
N ASP A 90 30.29 -7.93 5.79
CA ASP A 90 31.26 -8.94 5.40
C ASP A 90 32.58 -8.31 4.94
N HIS A 91 32.52 -7.19 4.22
CA HIS A 91 33.71 -6.44 3.84
C HIS A 91 34.41 -5.82 5.06
N ASN A 92 33.65 -5.27 6.01
CA ASN A 92 34.20 -4.72 7.24
C ASN A 92 34.90 -5.81 8.06
N ARG A 93 34.25 -6.97 8.27
CA ARG A 93 34.83 -8.15 8.96
C ARG A 93 36.18 -8.57 8.37
N LYS A 94 36.28 -8.64 7.03
CA LYS A 94 37.55 -8.96 6.36
C LYS A 94 38.64 -7.91 6.62
N THR A 95 38.26 -6.65 6.68
CA THR A 95 39.19 -5.52 6.91
C THR A 95 39.72 -5.51 8.35
N VAL A 96 38.84 -5.67 9.35
CA VAL A 96 39.23 -5.63 10.77
C VAL A 96 39.95 -6.89 11.26
N ASN A 97 39.75 -8.03 10.58
CA ASN A 97 40.49 -9.26 10.87
C ASN A 97 41.97 -9.23 10.42
N ASN A 98 42.40 -8.14 9.78
CA ASN A 98 43.80 -7.96 9.41
C ASN A 98 44.67 -7.72 10.66
N SER A 99 45.86 -8.34 10.72
CA SER A 99 46.78 -8.27 11.85
C SER A 99 47.31 -6.87 12.15
N PHE A 100 47.18 -5.92 11.22
CA PHE A 100 47.57 -4.52 11.42
C PHE A 100 46.68 -3.74 12.40
N TYR A 101 45.46 -4.21 12.69
CA TYR A 101 44.56 -3.55 13.65
C TYR A 101 44.70 -4.19 15.04
N ASP A 102 44.88 -3.36 16.06
CA ASP A 102 44.78 -3.76 17.46
C ASP A 102 43.32 -3.94 17.91
N GLU A 103 43.09 -4.46 19.11
CA GLU A 103 41.75 -4.79 19.61
C GLU A 103 40.84 -3.57 19.71
N ASP A 104 41.33 -2.45 20.23
CA ASP A 104 40.56 -1.21 20.37
C ASP A 104 40.18 -0.61 19.00
N GLN A 105 41.10 -0.67 18.03
CA GLN A 105 40.86 -0.22 16.67
C GLN A 105 39.82 -1.10 15.97
N ARG A 106 39.85 -2.43 16.17
CA ARG A 106 38.83 -3.35 15.63
C ARG A 106 37.45 -3.01 16.18
N VAL A 107 37.33 -2.86 17.50
CA VAL A 107 36.08 -2.48 18.18
C VAL A 107 35.56 -1.13 17.67
N SER A 108 36.46 -0.16 17.48
CA SER A 108 36.11 1.16 16.95
C SER A 108 35.59 1.10 15.50
N CYS A 109 36.27 0.35 14.63
CA CYS A 109 35.85 0.14 13.24
C CYS A 109 34.50 -0.56 13.14
N ASP A 110 34.27 -1.61 13.92
CA ASP A 110 32.98 -2.31 13.98
C ASP A 110 31.87 -1.40 14.46
N SER A 111 32.10 -0.63 15.52
CA SER A 111 31.15 0.36 16.04
C SER A 111 30.79 1.41 14.98
N ARG A 112 31.78 1.92 14.23
CA ARG A 112 31.55 2.87 13.13
C ARG A 112 30.79 2.24 11.97
N CYS A 113 31.11 1.01 11.59
CA CYS A 113 30.43 0.29 10.53
C CYS A 113 28.95 0.08 10.87
N LEU A 114 28.65 -0.37 12.09
CA LEU A 114 27.29 -0.55 12.59
C LEU A 114 26.51 0.78 12.63
N LYS A 115 27.14 1.87 13.11
CA LYS A 115 26.53 3.22 13.07
C LYS A 115 26.19 3.65 11.64
N MET A 116 27.10 3.44 10.69
CA MET A 116 26.89 3.77 9.29
C MET A 116 25.73 2.97 8.70
N ILE A 117 25.67 1.66 8.95
CA ILE A 117 24.58 0.78 8.50
C ILE A 117 23.25 1.28 9.05
N ASN A 118 23.16 1.51 10.37
CA ASN A 118 21.93 1.99 11.00
C ASN A 118 21.49 3.34 10.42
N GLN A 119 22.42 4.26 10.16
CA GLN A 119 22.12 5.54 9.52
C GLN A 119 21.62 5.36 8.09
N CYS A 120 22.24 4.48 7.30
CA CYS A 120 21.80 4.17 5.94
C CYS A 120 20.38 3.58 5.93
N GLN A 121 20.10 2.64 6.84
CA GLN A 121 18.76 2.07 7.01
C GLN A 121 17.73 3.15 7.34
N PHE A 122 18.04 4.02 8.30
CA PHE A 122 17.18 5.13 8.70
C PHE A 122 16.90 6.09 7.54
N ASN A 123 17.94 6.55 6.85
CA ASN A 123 17.79 7.46 5.72
C ASN A 123 16.96 6.85 4.59
N LEU A 124 17.17 5.57 4.27
CA LEU A 124 16.38 4.86 3.26
C LEU A 124 14.91 4.76 3.66
N MET A 125 14.62 4.46 4.93
CA MET A 125 13.24 4.44 5.44
C MET A 125 12.55 5.79 5.26
N LEU A 126 13.24 6.89 5.58
CA LEU A 126 12.72 8.24 5.38
C LEU A 126 12.44 8.52 3.90
N ILE A 127 13.38 8.24 3.00
CA ILE A 127 13.22 8.46 1.56
C ILE A 127 11.98 7.74 1.04
N TYR A 128 11.80 6.45 1.37
CA TYR A 128 10.62 5.71 0.92
C TYR A 128 9.31 6.27 1.50
N LEU A 129 9.29 6.67 2.77
CA LEU A 129 8.10 7.29 3.38
C LEU A 129 7.74 8.62 2.71
N ASP A 130 8.74 9.42 2.36
CA ASP A 130 8.57 10.67 1.63
C ASP A 130 8.05 10.40 0.20
N GLU A 131 8.63 9.44 -0.52
CA GLU A 131 8.17 9.03 -1.85
C GLU A 131 6.70 8.59 -1.84
N PHE A 132 6.28 7.81 -0.83
CA PHE A 132 4.87 7.44 -0.67
C PHE A 132 4.00 8.68 -0.46
N THR A 133 4.42 9.59 0.41
CA THR A 133 3.67 10.81 0.73
C THR A 133 3.52 11.71 -0.51
N MET A 134 4.61 11.90 -1.26
CA MET A 134 4.59 12.65 -2.52
C MET A 134 3.68 12.01 -3.57
N CYS A 135 3.72 10.69 -3.72
CA CYS A 135 2.84 9.98 -4.66
C CYS A 135 1.37 10.16 -4.27
N LEU A 136 1.02 9.99 -2.99
CA LEU A 136 -0.35 10.14 -2.51
C LEU A 136 -0.89 11.56 -2.69
N ASP A 137 -0.07 12.58 -2.40
CA ASP A 137 -0.43 13.98 -2.65
C ASP A 137 -0.67 14.26 -4.14
N ARG A 138 0.16 13.69 -5.03
CA ARG A 138 -0.06 13.79 -6.49
C ARG A 138 -1.37 13.13 -6.94
N TYR A 139 -1.70 11.96 -6.41
CA TYR A 139 -2.97 11.29 -6.75
C TYR A 139 -4.17 12.13 -6.31
N GLU A 140 -4.15 12.67 -5.09
CA GLU A 140 -5.24 13.51 -4.58
C GLU A 140 -5.39 14.79 -5.40
N LYS A 141 -4.29 15.51 -5.68
CA LYS A 141 -4.30 16.70 -6.54
C LYS A 141 -4.84 16.41 -7.94
N THR A 142 -4.42 15.31 -8.54
CA THR A 142 -4.88 14.91 -9.89
C THR A 142 -6.36 14.55 -9.88
N TYR A 143 -6.81 13.82 -8.85
CA TYR A 143 -8.21 13.49 -8.68
C TYR A 143 -9.07 14.75 -8.55
N GLN A 144 -8.69 15.71 -7.69
CA GLN A 144 -9.46 16.94 -7.51
C GLN A 144 -9.52 17.75 -8.81
N LYS A 145 -8.40 17.85 -9.53
CA LYS A 145 -8.36 18.52 -10.85
C LYS A 145 -9.34 17.89 -11.84
N LEU A 146 -9.36 16.56 -11.96
CA LEU A 146 -10.28 15.87 -12.87
C LEU A 146 -11.75 15.99 -12.41
N LYS A 147 -12.00 15.95 -11.11
CA LYS A 147 -13.33 16.16 -10.53
C LYS A 147 -13.86 17.55 -10.83
N ASP A 148 -13.04 18.58 -10.69
CA ASP A 148 -13.41 19.96 -10.99
C ASP A 148 -13.64 20.17 -12.49
N GLN A 149 -12.83 19.53 -13.34
CA GLN A 149 -13.08 19.50 -14.78
C GLN A 149 -14.42 18.84 -15.12
N LEU A 150 -14.74 17.71 -14.48
CA LEU A 150 -16.01 17.01 -14.69
C LEU A 150 -17.21 17.88 -14.27
N LYS A 151 -17.12 18.55 -13.12
CA LYS A 151 -18.14 19.52 -12.66
C LYS A 151 -18.29 20.71 -13.60
N LYS A 152 -17.17 21.23 -14.13
CA LYS A 152 -17.19 22.33 -15.12
C LYS A 152 -17.91 21.89 -16.40
N LYS A 153 -17.57 20.71 -16.92
CA LYS A 153 -18.23 20.16 -18.12
C LYS A 153 -19.72 19.88 -17.92
N ASN A 154 -20.15 19.49 -16.72
CA ASN A 154 -21.57 19.39 -16.36
C ASN A 154 -22.30 20.73 -16.41
N ARG A 155 -21.67 21.81 -15.94
CA ARG A 155 -22.26 23.16 -16.06
C ARG A 155 -22.36 23.62 -17.51
N GLU A 156 -21.37 23.29 -18.33
CA GLU A 156 -21.31 23.67 -19.74
C GLU A 156 -22.27 22.82 -20.61
N ASN A 157 -22.40 21.53 -20.32
CA ASN A 157 -23.25 20.61 -21.07
C ASN A 157 -23.89 19.55 -20.14
N PRO A 158 -24.98 19.91 -19.44
CA PRO A 158 -25.62 19.04 -18.46
C PRO A 158 -26.37 17.86 -19.09
N ILE A 159 -26.65 17.91 -20.41
CA ILE A 159 -27.30 16.82 -21.15
C ILE A 159 -26.33 15.64 -21.29
N ILE A 160 -25.07 15.93 -21.62
CA ILE A 160 -24.02 14.90 -21.80
C ILE A 160 -23.40 14.52 -20.45
N TYR A 161 -23.04 15.51 -19.64
CA TYR A 161 -22.38 15.30 -18.35
C TYR A 161 -23.41 15.38 -17.23
N THR A 162 -24.34 14.43 -17.17
CA THR A 162 -25.44 14.47 -16.20
C THR A 162 -24.95 14.34 -14.75
N ASN A 163 -25.68 14.90 -13.79
CA ASN A 163 -25.37 14.72 -12.36
C ASN A 163 -25.37 13.24 -11.98
N ILE A 164 -26.25 12.43 -12.59
CA ILE A 164 -26.34 10.99 -12.34
C ILE A 164 -25.05 10.27 -12.76
N LEU A 165 -24.47 10.63 -13.92
CA LEU A 165 -23.18 10.07 -14.37
C LEU A 165 -22.06 10.44 -13.40
N ILE A 166 -22.00 11.69 -12.97
CA ILE A 166 -21.00 12.16 -11.99
C ILE A 166 -21.14 11.41 -10.66
N ASP A 167 -22.36 11.25 -10.18
CA ASP A 167 -22.64 10.52 -8.94
C ASP A 167 -22.25 9.05 -9.04
N LEU A 168 -22.49 8.39 -10.18
CA LEU A 168 -22.06 7.00 -10.39
C LEU A 168 -20.54 6.85 -10.41
N ILE A 169 -19.82 7.81 -11.01
CA ILE A 169 -18.35 7.83 -10.99
C ILE A 169 -17.85 7.92 -9.53
N GLU A 170 -18.45 8.80 -8.73
CA GLU A 170 -18.09 8.97 -7.32
C GLU A 170 -18.45 7.75 -6.47
N GLN A 171 -19.67 7.20 -6.63
CA GLN A 171 -20.11 6.01 -5.93
C GLN A 171 -19.18 4.83 -6.19
N ARG A 172 -18.69 4.67 -7.43
CA ARG A 172 -17.73 3.63 -7.74
C ARG A 172 -16.37 3.86 -7.06
N ARG A 173 -15.88 5.10 -6.99
CA ARG A 173 -14.68 5.41 -6.19
C ARG A 173 -14.88 5.00 -4.73
N GLN A 174 -16.03 5.34 -4.14
CA GLN A 174 -16.33 4.97 -2.75
C GLN A 174 -16.39 3.45 -2.56
N ALA A 175 -16.97 2.71 -3.51
CA ALA A 175 -16.96 1.25 -3.50
C ALA A 175 -15.54 0.67 -3.54
N MET A 176 -14.65 1.22 -4.38
CA MET A 176 -13.23 0.84 -4.42
C MET A 176 -12.52 1.09 -3.07
N ILE A 177 -12.76 2.24 -2.45
CA ILE A 177 -12.20 2.60 -1.15
C ILE A 177 -12.69 1.64 -0.06
N GLN A 178 -14.00 1.34 -0.02
CA GLN A 178 -14.58 0.40 0.94
C GLN A 178 -13.98 -1.00 0.77
N ARG A 179 -13.87 -1.48 -0.47
CA ARG A 179 -13.23 -2.75 -0.81
C ARG A 179 -11.78 -2.79 -0.34
N PHE A 180 -11.02 -1.74 -0.63
CA PHE A 180 -9.63 -1.63 -0.17
C PHE A 180 -9.52 -1.66 1.35
N ASN A 181 -10.33 -0.86 2.06
CA ASN A 181 -10.33 -0.82 3.51
C ASN A 181 -10.65 -2.18 4.12
N ARG A 182 -11.61 -2.92 3.53
CA ARG A 182 -11.96 -4.27 3.98
C ARG A 182 -10.82 -5.27 3.77
N ILE A 183 -10.18 -5.25 2.61
CA ILE A 183 -8.99 -6.08 2.32
C ILE A 183 -7.86 -5.73 3.28
N ARG A 184 -7.58 -4.43 3.48
CA ARG A 184 -6.52 -3.95 4.37
C ARG A 184 -6.76 -4.40 5.80
N GLN A 185 -7.97 -4.22 6.34
CA GLN A 185 -8.32 -4.67 7.69
C GLN A 185 -8.12 -6.18 7.86
N TYR A 186 -8.57 -6.96 6.89
CA TYR A 186 -8.39 -8.41 6.91
C TYR A 186 -6.90 -8.79 6.85
N ARG A 187 -6.15 -8.23 5.90
CA ARG A 187 -4.71 -8.51 5.74
C ARG A 187 -3.90 -8.10 6.97
N LEU A 188 -4.16 -6.93 7.54
CA LEU A 188 -3.49 -6.50 8.78
C LEU A 188 -3.76 -7.47 9.94
N LYS A 189 -4.99 -7.98 10.03
CA LYS A 189 -5.35 -8.97 11.04
C LYS A 189 -4.63 -10.30 10.83
N THR A 190 -4.53 -10.78 9.59
CA THR A 190 -3.90 -12.07 9.24
C THR A 190 -2.40 -11.98 9.00
N PHE A 191 -1.81 -10.78 8.99
CA PHE A 191 -0.40 -10.56 8.67
C PHE A 191 0.53 -11.30 9.63
N PHE A 192 0.21 -11.28 10.93
CA PHE A 192 0.98 -11.98 11.95
C PHE A 192 0.77 -13.50 11.94
N ASP A 193 -0.37 -13.98 11.42
CA ASP A 193 -0.64 -15.42 11.28
C ASP A 193 0.15 -16.04 10.10
N GLN A 194 0.61 -15.21 9.16
CA GLN A 194 1.36 -15.61 7.96
C GLN A 194 2.83 -15.22 8.00
N ALA A 195 3.24 -14.37 8.95
CA ALA A 195 4.64 -14.08 9.17
C ALA A 195 5.33 -15.35 9.70
N PRO A 196 6.45 -15.81 9.10
CA PRO A 196 7.20 -16.90 9.69
C PRO A 196 7.56 -16.50 11.12
N ALA A 197 7.13 -17.32 12.08
CA ALA A 197 7.49 -17.16 13.47
C ALA A 197 9.01 -16.99 13.52
N VAL A 198 9.46 -15.85 14.02
CA VAL A 198 10.87 -15.71 14.37
C VAL A 198 11.05 -16.66 15.55
N HIS A 199 11.51 -17.88 15.26
CA HIS A 199 12.13 -18.71 16.28
C HIS A 199 13.34 -17.91 16.76
N LEU A 200 13.17 -17.21 17.88
CA LEU A 200 14.27 -16.72 18.69
C LEU A 200 15.00 -17.98 19.17
N ASN A 201 16.09 -18.31 18.47
CA ASN A 201 17.11 -19.22 18.98
C ASN A 201 18.06 -18.41 19.87
#